data_AF-A0A1X2GS33-F1
#
_entry.id   AF-A0A1X2GS33-F1
#
_cell.length_a   1.000
_cell.length_b   1.000
_cell.length_c   1.000
_cell.angle_alpha   90.00
_cell.angle_beta   90.00
_cell.angle_gamma   90.00
#
_symmetry.space_group_name_H-M   'P 1'
#
loop_
_entity.id
_entity.type
_entity.pdbx_description
1 polymer ?
#
loop_
_entity_poly.entity_id
_entity_poly.type
_entity_poly.pdbx_seq_one_letter_code
_entity_poly.pdbx_strand_id
1 'polypeptide(L)'
;MLYCPVKRTDKLSWTPFLREYISNGYAEHPDLYTDDFRLLDELRNDCIYVEQTEKALNRLIKYYAQLVFIGSKFPIDVMDNLVLSLP
;
A
#
# COMPACT_ATOMS: atom_id res chain seq x y z
N MET A 1 25.56 10.86 -17.93
CA MET A 1 24.30 10.08 -17.80
C MET A 1 23.33 10.90 -16.97
N LEU A 2 22.06 10.95 -17.38
CA LEU A 2 21.00 11.60 -16.60
C LEU A 2 20.41 10.57 -15.62
N TYR A 3 20.11 11.01 -14.40
CA TYR A 3 19.50 10.19 -13.36
C TYR A 3 18.42 11.00 -12.63
N CYS A 4 17.38 10.32 -12.17
CA CYS A 4 16.28 10.92 -11.40
C CYS A 4 16.30 10.40 -9.96
N PRO A 5 16.33 11.28 -8.94
CA PRO A 5 16.30 10.85 -7.55
C PRO A 5 14.99 10.17 -7.19
N VAL A 6 15.08 9.17 -6.30
CA VAL A 6 13.90 8.46 -5.77
C VAL A 6 13.03 9.43 -4.95
N LYS A 7 11.71 9.40 -5.23
CA LYS A 7 10.73 10.20 -4.48
C LYS A 7 10.64 9.72 -3.04
N ARG A 8 10.47 10.65 -2.10
CA ARG A 8 10.20 10.36 -0.68
C ARG A 8 8.72 10.56 -0.38
N THR A 9 8.21 9.78 0.55
CA THR A 9 6.83 9.83 1.02
C THR A 9 6.79 9.44 2.49
N ASP A 10 5.77 9.91 3.20
CA ASP A 10 5.59 9.63 4.61
C ASP A 10 5.12 8.20 4.88
N LYS A 11 5.22 7.78 6.14
CA LYS A 11 4.67 6.50 6.58
C LYS A 11 3.14 6.59 6.65
N LEU A 12 2.49 5.55 6.13
CA LEU A 12 1.05 5.43 6.04
C LEU A 12 0.68 3.95 6.13
N SER A 13 -0.47 3.65 6.72
CA SER A 13 -1.00 2.30 6.86
C SER A 13 -2.28 2.16 6.04
N TRP A 14 -2.36 1.11 5.23
CA TRP A 14 -3.53 0.77 4.42
C TRP A 14 -4.62 0.11 5.24
N THR A 15 -4.24 -0.55 6.33
CA THR A 15 -5.11 -1.40 7.14
C THR A 15 -6.41 -0.72 7.57
N PRO A 16 -6.44 0.51 8.12
CA PRO A 16 -7.68 1.14 8.58
C PRO A 16 -8.71 1.30 7.45
N PHE A 17 -8.26 1.79 6.29
CA PHE A 17 -9.12 2.10 5.15
C PHE A 17 -9.68 0.83 4.48
N LEU A 18 -8.83 -0.20 4.32
CA LEU A 18 -9.26 -1.47 3.75
C LEU A 18 -10.21 -2.22 4.69
N ARG A 19 -9.92 -2.24 5.99
CA ARG A 19 -10.80 -2.88 6.99
C ARG A 19 -12.18 -2.25 7.02
N GLU A 20 -12.25 -0.92 7.01
CA GLU A 20 -13.51 -0.18 6.98
C GLU A 20 -14.34 -0.55 5.73
N TYR A 21 -13.70 -0.55 4.55
CA TYR A 21 -14.40 -0.89 3.32
C TYR A 21 -14.83 -2.35 3.26
N ILE A 22 -14.01 -3.31 3.70
CA ILE A 22 -14.41 -4.73 3.72
C ILE A 22 -15.63 -4.93 4.64
N SER A 23 -15.61 -4.32 5.83
CA SER A 23 -16.72 -4.41 6.78
C SER A 23 -18.01 -3.80 6.23
N ASN A 24 -17.93 -2.65 5.56
CA ASN A 24 -19.11 -1.89 5.15
C ASN A 24 -19.59 -2.23 3.72
N GLY A 25 -18.65 -2.43 2.79
CA GLY A 25 -18.92 -2.64 1.37
C GLY A 25 -19.09 -4.11 0.99
N TYR A 26 -18.32 -5.02 1.61
CA TYR A 26 -18.42 -6.47 1.34
C TYR A 26 -19.18 -7.24 2.41
N ALA A 27 -19.46 -6.62 3.56
CA ALA A 27 -20.10 -7.26 4.72
C ALA A 27 -19.34 -8.53 5.18
N GLU A 28 -18.02 -8.57 4.95
CA GLU A 28 -17.13 -9.63 5.40
C GLU A 28 -16.42 -9.20 6.70
N HIS A 29 -16.04 -10.16 7.53
CA HIS A 29 -15.33 -9.85 8.76
C HIS A 29 -13.86 -9.48 8.44
N PRO A 30 -13.40 -8.25 8.75
CA PRO A 30 -12.07 -7.78 8.33
C PRO A 30 -10.91 -8.61 8.92
N ASP A 31 -11.12 -9.30 10.04
CA ASP A 31 -10.08 -10.12 10.66
C ASP A 31 -9.64 -11.31 9.80
N LEU A 32 -10.46 -11.72 8.82
CA LEU A 32 -10.10 -12.75 7.84
C LEU A 32 -8.86 -12.38 7.01
N TYR A 33 -8.54 -11.08 6.92
CA TYR A 33 -7.46 -10.53 6.09
C TYR A 33 -6.33 -9.91 6.92
N THR A 34 -6.28 -10.18 8.23
CA THR A 34 -5.31 -9.56 9.15
C THR A 34 -3.86 -9.77 8.70
N ASP A 35 -3.53 -10.98 8.27
CA ASP A 35 -2.18 -11.29 7.78
C ASP A 35 -1.87 -10.57 6.47
N ASP A 36 -2.83 -10.47 5.55
CA ASP A 36 -2.66 -9.76 4.29
C ASP A 36 -2.40 -8.27 4.51
N PHE A 37 -3.14 -7.65 5.44
CA PHE A 37 -2.95 -6.26 5.83
C PHE A 37 -1.57 -6.02 6.43
N ARG A 38 -1.13 -6.89 7.34
CA ARG A 38 0.20 -6.81 7.95
C ARG A 38 1.29 -6.90 6.90
N LEU A 39 1.19 -7.87 5.98
CA LEU A 39 2.16 -8.06 4.90
C LEU A 39 2.20 -6.86 3.94
N LEU A 40 1.06 -6.27 3.62
CA LEU A 40 0.98 -5.08 2.77
C LEU A 40 1.67 -3.86 3.41
N ASP A 41 1.38 -3.60 4.69
CA ASP A 41 1.97 -2.46 5.41
C ASP A 41 3.47 -2.66 5.66
N GLU A 42 3.93 -3.89 5.94
CA GLU A 42 5.35 -4.25 5.99
C GLU A 42 6.03 -4.02 4.63
N LEU A 43 5.42 -4.48 3.54
CA LEU A 43 5.96 -4.30 2.19
C LEU A 43 6.05 -2.81 1.80
N ARG A 44 5.06 -2.00 2.18
CA ARG A 44 5.12 -0.54 2.00
C ARG A 44 6.27 0.05 2.81
N ASN A 45 6.39 -0.33 4.08
CA ASN A 45 7.43 0.17 4.97
C ASN A 45 8.84 -0.14 4.44
N ASP A 46 9.03 -1.35 3.91
CA ASP A 46 10.26 -1.76 3.24
C ASP A 46 10.57 -0.91 1.99
N CYS A 47 9.55 -0.45 1.27
CA CYS A 47 9.71 0.36 0.07
C CYS A 47 10.03 1.83 0.38
N ILE A 48 9.46 2.42 1.43
CA ILE A 48 9.70 3.84 1.77
C ILE A 48 11.10 4.08 2.36
N TYR A 49 11.67 3.07 3.01
CA TYR A 49 13.03 3.11 3.60
C TYR A 49 14.05 2.33 2.75
N VAL A 50 13.73 2.05 1.49
CA VAL A 50 14.60 1.21 0.65
C VAL A 50 15.89 1.94 0.27
N GLU A 51 17.02 1.29 0.50
CA GLU A 51 18.32 1.75 0.00
C GLU A 51 18.43 1.44 -1.51
N GLN A 52 19.11 2.32 -2.26
CA GLN A 52 19.29 2.16 -3.71
C GLN A 52 20.25 1.00 -4.01
N THR A 53 19.69 -0.20 -4.12
CA THR A 53 20.38 -1.46 -4.39
C THR A 53 19.64 -2.24 -5.47
N GLU A 54 20.29 -3.21 -6.12
CA GLU A 54 19.63 -4.04 -7.15
C GLU A 54 18.39 -4.78 -6.59
N LYS A 55 18.43 -5.17 -5.31
CA LYS A 55 17.31 -5.84 -4.63
C LYS A 55 16.12 -4.90 -4.37
N ALA A 56 16.34 -3.59 -4.32
CA ALA A 56 15.30 -2.59 -4.10
C ALA A 56 14.25 -2.60 -5.21
N LEU A 57 14.68 -2.77 -6.46
CA LEU A 57 13.79 -2.77 -7.62
C LEU A 57 12.73 -3.87 -7.51
N ASN A 58 13.13 -5.08 -7.12
CA ASN A 58 12.20 -6.20 -6.96
C ASN A 58 11.17 -5.94 -5.86
N ARG A 59 11.53 -5.25 -4.77
CA ARG A 59 10.58 -4.86 -3.72
C ARG A 59 9.58 -3.83 -4.22
N LEU A 60 10.07 -2.80 -4.92
CA LEU A 60 9.23 -1.76 -5.51
C LEU A 60 8.24 -2.32 -6.54
N ILE A 61 8.70 -3.24 -7.41
CA ILE A 61 7.82 -3.92 -8.38
C ILE A 61 6.76 -4.77 -7.67
N LYS A 62 7.14 -5.52 -6.63
CA LYS A 62 6.19 -6.30 -5.83
C LYS A 62 5.13 -5.39 -5.19
N TYR A 63 5.54 -4.28 -4.59
CA TYR A 63 4.62 -3.34 -3.98
C TYR A 63 3.68 -2.71 -5.01
N TYR A 64 4.21 -2.32 -6.17
CA TYR A 64 3.39 -1.82 -7.28
C TYR A 64 2.35 -2.86 -7.73
N ALA A 65 2.72 -4.13 -7.88
CA ALA A 65 1.79 -5.18 -8.25
C ALA A 65 0.67 -5.34 -7.21
N GLN A 66 0.97 -5.22 -5.91
CA GLN A 66 -0.05 -5.23 -4.86
C GLN A 66 -0.99 -4.03 -4.98
N LEU A 67 -0.48 -2.82 -5.25
CA LEU A 67 -1.32 -1.63 -5.45
C LEU A 67 -2.25 -1.80 -6.65
N VAL A 68 -1.77 -2.36 -7.77
CA VAL A 68 -2.60 -2.67 -8.95
C VAL A 68 -3.67 -3.69 -8.60
N PHE A 69 -3.32 -4.74 -7.86
CA PHE A 69 -4.27 -5.75 -7.41
C PHE A 69 -5.37 -5.14 -6.53
N ILE A 70 -5.00 -4.35 -5.53
CA ILE A 70 -5.97 -3.67 -4.65
C ILE A 70 -6.82 -2.68 -5.45
N GLY A 71 -6.22 -1.91 -6.38
CA GLY A 71 -6.96 -1.02 -7.26
C GLY A 71 -7.98 -1.71 -8.17
N SER A 72 -7.83 -3.02 -8.41
CA SER A 72 -8.83 -3.83 -9.12
C SER A 72 -9.95 -4.36 -8.22
N LYS A 73 -9.79 -4.27 -6.90
CA LYS A 73 -10.69 -4.83 -5.87
C LYS A 73 -11.42 -3.77 -5.06
N PHE A 74 -10.94 -2.54 -5.01
CA PHE A 74 -11.53 -1.47 -4.21
C PHE A 74 -11.83 -0.27 -5.11
N PRO A 75 -12.94 0.45 -4.88
CA PRO A 75 -13.25 1.66 -5.64
C PRO A 75 -12.22 2.77 -5.36
N ILE A 76 -12.11 3.71 -6.30
CA ILE A 76 -11.12 4.80 -6.25
C ILE A 76 -11.27 5.67 -4.98
N ASP A 77 -12.50 5.84 -4.48
CA ASP A 77 -12.79 6.69 -3.31
C ASP A 77 -12.10 6.20 -2.03
N VAL A 78 -11.88 4.89 -1.89
CA VAL A 78 -11.12 4.31 -0.77
C VAL A 78 -9.65 4.73 -0.84
N MET A 79 -9.12 4.91 -2.04
CA MET A 79 -7.75 5.37 -2.29
C MET A 79 -7.61 6.87 -2.06
N ASP A 80 -8.62 7.67 -2.38
CA ASP A 80 -8.60 9.12 -2.17
C ASP A 80 -8.61 9.48 -0.67
N ASN A 81 -9.36 8.74 0.15
CA ASN A 81 -9.38 8.90 1.60
C ASN A 81 -7.98 8.68 2.23
N LEU A 82 -7.16 7.84 1.61
CA LEU A 82 -5.78 7.62 2.02
C LEU A 82 -4.91 8.86 1.76
N VAL A 83 -5.08 9.51 0.61
CA VAL A 83 -4.31 10.72 0.24
C VAL A 83 -4.68 11.90 1.16
N LEU A 84 -5.95 11.99 1.54
CA LEU A 84 -6.44 13.02 2.48
C LEU A 84 -5.94 12.82 3.91
N SER A 85 -5.38 11.66 4.25
CA SER A 85 -4.82 11.37 5.58
C SER A 85 -3.35 11.76 5.75
N LEU A 86 -2.69 12.18 4.65
CA LEU A 86 -1.33 12.71 4.70
C LEU A 86 -1.36 14.18 5.17
N PRO A 87 -0.44 14.60 6.05
CA PRO A 87 -0.39 15.95 6.61
C PRO A 87 -0.09 17.05 5.59
#